data_AF-A0A7W5LZ77-F1
#
_entry.id   AF-A0A7W5LZ77-F1
#
_cell.length_a   1.000
_cell.length_b   1.000
_cell.length_c   1.000
_cell.angle_alpha   90.00
_cell.angle_beta   90.00
_cell.angle_gamma   90.00
#
_symmetry.space_group_name_H-M   'P 1'
#
loop_
_entity.id
_entity.type
_entity.pdbx_description
1 polymer ?
#
loop_
_entity_poly.entity_id
_entity_poly.type
_entity_poly.pdbx_seq_one_letter_code
_entity_poly.pdbx_strand_id
1 'polypeptide(L)'
;MKNVLGFVVAIIVVFVFTNAGLGQIDSQSSNALAAANDRSTGVMVQGIEADDLRSLNLRTGVATADFAAGRHAVISRQVADALAVKVGDRFLLIDPQGARTPLGAVPRTTTFKVAAVVEFAPSADATITVYVSRKAFEELSGGAP
;
A
#
# COMPACT_ATOMS: atom_id res chain seq x y z
N MET A 1 -36.18 -33.57 7.97
CA MET A 1 -36.70 -32.41 7.19
C MET A 1 -36.67 -31.21 8.14
N LYS A 2 -35.97 -30.08 7.99
CA LYS A 2 -35.16 -29.46 6.92
C LYS A 2 -34.24 -28.39 7.59
N ASN A 3 -32.93 -28.49 7.35
CA ASN A 3 -32.03 -27.42 6.91
C ASN A 3 -31.65 -26.26 7.87
N VAL A 4 -30.39 -26.34 8.33
CA VAL A 4 -29.44 -25.23 8.56
C VAL A 4 -29.46 -24.26 7.37
N LEU A 5 -29.48 -22.93 7.61
CA LEU A 5 -28.64 -21.90 6.94
C LEU A 5 -29.08 -20.47 7.34
N GLY A 6 -28.13 -19.60 7.70
CA GLY A 6 -28.42 -18.16 7.83
C GLY A 6 -27.43 -17.33 8.64
N PHE A 7 -26.13 -17.61 8.56
CA PHE A 7 -25.08 -16.73 9.11
C PHE A 7 -24.72 -15.69 8.04
N VAL A 8 -25.04 -14.42 8.26
CA VAL A 8 -24.42 -13.30 7.55
C VAL A 8 -24.16 -12.20 8.56
N VAL A 9 -22.96 -12.23 9.15
CA VAL A 9 -22.42 -11.10 9.91
C VAL A 9 -21.64 -10.25 8.92
N ALA A 10 -22.18 -9.10 8.55
CA ALA A 10 -21.48 -8.09 7.76
C ALA A 10 -20.53 -7.32 8.69
N ILE A 11 -19.25 -7.67 8.66
CA ILE A 11 -18.19 -6.92 9.35
C ILE A 11 -17.68 -5.86 8.37
N ILE A 12 -18.24 -4.65 8.44
CA ILE A 12 -17.61 -3.44 7.88
C ILE A 12 -16.77 -2.85 9.01
N VAL A 13 -15.47 -3.07 8.98
CA VAL A 13 -14.53 -2.40 9.88
C VAL A 13 -13.98 -1.18 9.15
N VAL A 14 -14.51 -0.02 9.48
CA VAL A 14 -13.94 1.29 9.14
C VAL A 14 -13.25 1.79 10.41
N PHE A 15 -11.92 1.68 10.47
CA PHE A 15 -11.12 2.36 11.50
C PHE A 15 -10.60 3.67 10.92
N VAL A 16 -11.06 4.79 11.50
CA VAL A 16 -10.47 6.12 11.30
C VAL A 16 -9.88 6.54 12.64
N PHE A 17 -8.56 6.65 12.70
CA PHE A 17 -7.85 7.28 13.81
C PHE A 17 -7.23 8.58 13.31
N THR A 18 -7.79 9.71 13.73
CA THR A 18 -7.09 11.00 13.69
C THR A 18 -6.47 11.19 15.06
N ASN A 19 -5.15 11.19 15.15
CA ASN A 19 -4.45 11.72 16.32
C ASN A 19 -3.39 12.71 15.84
N ALA A 20 -3.54 13.95 16.29
CA ALA A 20 -2.73 15.09 15.89
C ALA A 20 -1.50 15.22 16.80
N GLY A 21 -0.36 15.48 16.17
CA GLY A 21 0.79 16.13 16.78
C GLY A 21 1.80 15.19 17.44
N LEU A 22 2.90 14.94 16.74
CA LEU A 22 4.29 14.90 17.24
C LEU A 22 5.20 14.69 16.00
N GLY A 23 5.90 15.75 15.56
CA GLY A 23 7.04 15.70 14.63
C GLY A 23 6.91 14.74 13.44
N GLN A 24 5.77 14.79 12.75
CA GLN A 24 5.43 13.81 11.72
C GLN A 24 6.27 14.07 10.48
N ILE A 25 7.06 13.10 10.04
CA ILE A 25 7.41 13.01 8.62
C ILE A 25 6.05 13.06 7.92
N ASP A 26 5.78 14.11 7.14
CA ASP A 26 4.51 14.36 6.46
C ASP A 26 4.36 13.36 5.31
N SER A 27 4.38 12.07 5.67
CA SER A 27 4.15 10.94 4.79
C SER A 27 2.65 10.77 4.75
N GLN A 28 2.03 11.46 3.79
CA GLN A 28 0.65 11.23 3.40
C GLN A 28 0.46 9.71 3.25
N SER A 29 -0.47 9.16 4.04
CA SER A 29 -0.69 7.72 4.14
C SER A 29 -2.15 7.41 3.83
N SER A 30 -2.37 6.33 3.08
CA SER A 30 -3.71 5.89 2.69
C SER A 30 -3.82 4.37 2.80
N ASN A 31 -4.98 3.87 3.19
CA ASN A 31 -5.24 2.43 3.23
C ASN A 31 -5.61 1.92 1.82
N ALA A 32 -4.99 0.83 1.40
CA ALA A 32 -5.24 0.19 0.12
C ALA A 32 -5.29 -1.34 0.27
N LEU A 33 -5.62 -2.02 -0.82
CA LEU A 33 -5.54 -3.47 -0.93
C LEU A 33 -4.40 -3.83 -1.89
N ALA A 34 -3.47 -4.66 -1.45
CA ALA A 34 -2.44 -5.23 -2.31
C ALA A 34 -2.83 -6.66 -2.70
N ALA A 35 -2.60 -7.04 -3.95
CA ALA A 35 -2.93 -8.36 -4.48
C ALA A 35 -1.86 -8.90 -5.44
N ALA A 36 -1.52 -10.17 -5.31
CA ALA A 36 -0.67 -10.93 -6.23
C ALA A 36 -0.85 -12.43 -6.00
N ASN A 37 -0.59 -13.27 -7.01
CA ASN A 37 -0.61 -14.74 -6.89
C ASN A 37 -1.89 -15.30 -6.24
N ASP A 38 -3.06 -14.76 -6.59
CA ASP A 38 -4.37 -15.11 -5.99
C ASP A 38 -4.49 -14.86 -4.48
N ARG A 39 -3.60 -14.02 -3.92
CA ARG A 39 -3.60 -13.58 -2.52
C ARG A 39 -3.85 -12.07 -2.46
N SER A 40 -4.49 -11.61 -1.39
CA SER A 40 -4.73 -10.19 -1.16
C SER A 40 -4.60 -9.84 0.32
N THR A 41 -4.08 -8.66 0.63
CA THR A 41 -3.97 -8.14 1.99
C THR A 41 -4.23 -6.63 2.04
N GLY A 42 -4.78 -6.15 3.17
CA GLY A 42 -4.83 -4.72 3.47
C GLY A 42 -3.43 -4.19 3.72
N VAL A 43 -3.13 -3.03 3.15
CA VAL A 43 -1.84 -2.36 3.28
C VAL A 43 -2.01 -0.87 3.54
N MET A 44 -1.08 -0.28 4.30
CA MET A 44 -0.91 1.16 4.35
C MET A 44 0.05 1.58 3.23
N VAL A 45 -0.36 2.54 2.41
CA VAL A 45 0.47 3.11 1.35
C VAL A 45 1.02 4.43 1.84
N GLN A 46 2.34 4.60 1.80
CA GLN A 46 3.00 5.85 2.17
C GLN A 46 3.78 6.40 0.99
N GLY A 47 3.55 7.68 0.68
CA GLY A 47 4.37 8.44 -0.26
C GLY A 47 5.65 8.92 0.41
N ILE A 48 6.80 8.52 -0.11
CA ILE A 48 8.13 8.98 0.35
C ILE A 48 8.96 9.49 -0.82
N GLU A 49 9.95 10.34 -0.52
CA GLU A 49 10.91 10.79 -1.52
C GLU A 49 11.91 9.69 -1.87
N ALA A 50 12.44 9.74 -3.10
CA ALA A 50 13.45 8.78 -3.53
C ALA A 50 14.76 8.89 -2.70
N ASP A 51 15.06 10.09 -2.18
CA ASP A 51 16.23 10.30 -1.31
C ASP A 51 16.04 9.68 0.08
N ASP A 52 14.80 9.64 0.57
CA ASP A 52 14.45 9.03 1.85
C ASP A 52 14.56 7.50 1.83
N LEU A 53 14.60 6.88 0.64
CA LEU A 53 14.86 5.45 0.51
C LEU A 53 16.19 5.02 1.11
N ARG A 54 17.19 5.91 1.15
CA ARG A 54 18.49 5.59 1.77
C ARG A 54 18.39 5.42 3.29
N SER A 55 17.38 6.04 3.91
CA SER A 55 17.12 5.89 5.35
C SER A 55 16.46 4.55 5.68
N LEU A 56 15.81 3.93 4.70
CA LEU A 56 15.33 2.56 4.80
C LEU A 56 16.54 1.65 4.65
N ASN A 57 16.81 0.79 5.62
CA ASN A 57 17.89 -0.21 5.55
C ASN A 57 17.57 -1.29 4.49
N LEU A 58 17.54 -0.91 3.22
CA LEU A 58 17.17 -1.76 2.10
C LEU A 58 18.27 -2.81 1.92
N ARG A 59 17.88 -4.08 1.98
CA ARG A 59 18.81 -5.20 1.71
C ARG A 59 19.21 -5.31 0.24
N THR A 60 18.47 -4.64 -0.64
CA THR A 60 18.69 -4.63 -2.09
C THR A 60 18.90 -3.20 -2.56
N GLY A 61 19.98 -2.96 -3.31
CA GLY A 61 20.27 -1.66 -3.89
C GLY A 61 19.23 -1.29 -4.96
N VAL A 62 18.17 -0.61 -4.55
CA VAL A 62 17.16 -0.08 -5.48
C VAL A 62 17.77 1.09 -6.23
N ALA A 63 17.63 1.10 -7.56
CA ALA A 63 17.91 2.30 -8.33
C ALA A 63 16.88 3.37 -7.95
N THR A 64 17.32 4.44 -7.30
CA THR A 64 16.45 5.57 -6.91
C THR A 64 15.67 6.15 -8.09
N ALA A 65 16.26 6.12 -9.29
CA ALA A 65 15.63 6.51 -10.54
C ALA A 65 14.38 5.68 -10.89
N ASP A 66 14.42 4.37 -10.64
CA ASP A 66 13.32 3.45 -10.92
C ASP A 66 12.14 3.64 -9.97
N PHE A 67 12.43 3.98 -8.71
CA PHE A 67 11.43 4.36 -7.73
C PHE A 67 10.83 5.73 -8.03
N ALA A 68 11.65 6.73 -8.36
CA ALA A 68 11.21 8.06 -8.76
C ALA A 68 10.31 8.02 -10.01
N ALA A 69 10.54 7.06 -10.91
CA ALA A 69 9.68 6.82 -12.08
C ALA A 69 8.26 6.34 -11.74
N GLY A 70 7.94 6.08 -10.46
CA GLY A 70 6.59 5.76 -9.99
C GLY A 70 6.08 4.37 -10.35
N ARG A 71 6.95 3.49 -10.86
CA ARG A 71 6.59 2.11 -11.25
C ARG A 71 7.10 1.05 -10.29
N HIS A 72 7.92 1.45 -9.33
CA HIS A 72 8.51 0.57 -8.33
C HIS A 72 8.04 0.95 -6.94
N ALA A 73 7.82 -0.05 -6.11
CA ALA A 73 7.39 0.10 -4.73
C ALA A 73 8.29 -0.72 -3.81
N VAL A 74 8.52 -0.19 -2.62
CA VAL A 74 9.22 -0.90 -1.54
C VAL A 74 8.17 -1.45 -0.60
N ILE A 75 8.25 -2.73 -0.29
CA ILE A 75 7.25 -3.42 0.54
C ILE A 75 7.88 -3.90 1.83
N SER A 76 7.09 -3.98 2.91
CA SER A 76 7.53 -4.67 4.12
C SER A 76 7.59 -6.18 3.91
N ARG A 77 8.40 -6.88 4.73
CA ARG A 77 8.46 -8.35 4.74
C ARG A 77 7.07 -8.98 4.86
N GLN A 78 6.23 -8.43 5.73
CA GLN A 78 4.88 -8.95 5.95
C GLN A 78 4.02 -8.90 4.68
N VAL A 79 4.14 -7.84 3.86
CA VAL A 79 3.47 -7.78 2.53
C VAL A 79 4.03 -8.86 1.61
N ALA A 80 5.36 -8.99 1.55
CA ALA A 80 6.03 -9.95 0.69
C ALA A 80 5.59 -11.39 1.00
N ASP A 81 5.55 -11.74 2.28
CA ASP A 81 5.13 -13.05 2.77
C ASP A 81 3.63 -13.28 2.55
N ALA A 82 2.79 -12.26 2.80
CA ALA A 82 1.35 -12.35 2.61
C ALA A 82 0.96 -12.59 1.15
N LEU A 83 1.65 -11.94 0.22
CA LEU A 83 1.42 -12.03 -1.23
C LEU A 83 2.26 -13.11 -1.92
N ALA A 84 3.20 -13.74 -1.19
CA ALA A 84 4.20 -14.65 -1.74
C ALA A 84 5.00 -14.05 -2.92
N VAL A 85 5.40 -12.79 -2.80
CA VAL A 85 6.17 -12.05 -3.81
C VAL A 85 7.59 -11.75 -3.35
N LYS A 86 8.50 -11.60 -4.30
CA LYS A 86 9.92 -11.28 -4.07
C LYS A 86 10.32 -10.02 -4.81
N VAL A 87 11.52 -9.52 -4.50
CA VAL A 87 12.13 -8.41 -5.27
C VAL A 87 12.18 -8.77 -6.74
N GLY A 88 11.64 -7.89 -7.58
CA GLY A 88 11.52 -8.10 -9.03
C GLY A 88 10.12 -8.51 -9.49
N ASP A 89 9.27 -9.03 -8.61
CA ASP A 89 7.91 -9.43 -8.94
C ASP A 89 6.98 -8.22 -9.07
N ARG A 90 5.79 -8.45 -9.60
CA ARG A 90 4.74 -7.44 -9.70
C ARG A 90 3.60 -7.74 -8.76
N PHE A 91 3.01 -6.69 -8.22
CA PHE A 91 1.79 -6.77 -7.44
C PHE A 91 0.83 -5.64 -7.85
N LEU A 92 -0.46 -5.89 -7.67
CA LEU A 92 -1.51 -4.93 -7.89
C LEU A 92 -1.79 -4.18 -6.59
N LEU A 93 -1.86 -2.86 -6.67
CA LEU A 93 -2.34 -2.02 -5.58
C LEU A 93 -3.69 -1.43 -5.99
N ILE A 94 -4.68 -1.60 -5.14
CA ILE A 94 -6.07 -1.22 -5.34
C ILE A 94 -6.41 -0.16 -4.29
N ASP A 95 -6.65 1.06 -4.73
CA ASP A 95 -7.17 2.13 -3.89
C ASP A 95 -8.72 2.08 -3.90
N PRO A 96 -9.36 1.73 -2.77
CA PRO A 96 -10.81 1.68 -2.67
C PRO A 96 -11.47 3.07 -2.66
N GLN A 97 -10.71 4.15 -2.40
CA GLN A 97 -11.22 5.53 -2.36
C GLN A 97 -11.12 6.25 -3.72
N GLY A 98 -11.13 5.50 -4.82
CA GLY A 98 -11.07 6.05 -6.17
C GLY A 98 -12.21 7.01 -6.54
N ALA A 99 -12.26 7.44 -7.81
CA ALA A 99 -13.13 8.55 -8.23
C ALA A 99 -14.60 8.30 -7.85
N ARG A 100 -15.19 9.21 -7.08
CA ARG A 100 -16.60 9.16 -6.70
C ARG A 100 -17.45 9.58 -7.89
N THR A 101 -18.26 8.66 -8.39
CA THR A 101 -19.27 8.92 -9.43
C THR A 101 -20.66 8.82 -8.82
N PRO A 102 -21.71 9.39 -9.45
CA PRO A 102 -23.09 9.24 -8.97
C PRO A 102 -23.56 7.79 -8.85
N LEU A 103 -22.90 6.86 -9.54
CA LEU A 103 -23.20 5.44 -9.55
C LEU A 103 -22.33 4.61 -8.55
N GLY A 104 -21.43 5.26 -7.81
CA GLY A 104 -20.53 4.60 -6.85
C GLY A 104 -19.06 5.02 -6.98
N ALA A 105 -18.20 4.45 -6.14
CA ALA A 105 -16.75 4.64 -6.24
C ALA A 105 -16.16 3.62 -7.22
N VAL A 106 -15.43 4.11 -8.23
CA VAL A 106 -14.64 3.23 -9.11
C VAL A 106 -13.26 3.07 -8.47
N PRO A 107 -12.87 1.85 -8.05
CA PRO A 107 -11.57 1.63 -7.43
C PRO A 107 -10.46 1.89 -8.45
N ARG A 108 -9.36 2.49 -8.00
CA ARG A 108 -8.18 2.71 -8.86
C ARG A 108 -7.20 1.58 -8.65
N THR A 109 -6.69 1.02 -9.74
CA THR A 109 -5.78 -0.13 -9.68
C THR A 109 -4.48 0.20 -10.42
N THR A 110 -3.36 0.16 -9.72
CA THR A 110 -2.03 0.42 -10.29
C THR A 110 -1.12 -0.76 -10.01
N THR A 111 -0.41 -1.24 -11.03
CA THR A 111 0.55 -2.33 -10.90
C THR A 111 1.94 -1.78 -10.59
N PHE A 112 2.54 -2.28 -9.52
CA PHE A 112 3.91 -1.91 -9.11
C PHE A 112 4.84 -3.12 -9.22
N LYS A 113 6.13 -2.83 -9.43
CA LYS A 113 7.20 -3.81 -9.31
C LYS A 113 7.85 -3.70 -7.93
N VAL A 114 8.10 -4.82 -7.27
CA VAL A 114 8.79 -4.86 -5.98
C VAL A 114 10.25 -4.46 -6.19
N ALA A 115 10.61 -3.28 -5.70
CA ALA A 115 11.98 -2.76 -5.75
C ALA A 115 12.84 -3.33 -4.63
N ALA A 116 12.30 -3.36 -3.42
CA ALA A 116 12.97 -3.89 -2.23
C ALA A 116 11.97 -4.40 -1.21
N VAL A 117 12.48 -5.25 -0.30
CA VAL A 117 11.76 -5.70 0.88
C VAL A 117 12.46 -5.15 2.12
N VAL A 118 11.73 -4.45 2.99
CA VAL A 118 12.22 -3.94 4.27
C VAL A 118 11.85 -4.89 5.41
N GLU A 119 12.80 -5.16 6.30
CA GLU A 119 12.59 -6.06 7.45
C GLU A 119 11.91 -5.34 8.62
N PHE A 120 12.23 -4.08 8.82
CA PHE A 120 11.67 -3.23 9.87
C PHE A 120 11.06 -2.00 9.21
N ALA A 121 9.79 -1.72 9.50
CA ALA A 121 9.18 -0.46 9.09
C ALA A 121 9.79 0.67 9.94
N PRO A 122 10.11 1.84 9.36
CA PRO A 122 10.45 3.04 10.13
C PRO A 122 9.29 3.58 10.97
N SER A 123 8.05 3.17 10.66
CA SER A 123 6.86 3.49 11.45
C SER A 123 6.78 2.60 12.70
N ALA A 124 6.52 3.21 13.85
CA ALA A 124 6.34 2.52 15.13
C ALA A 124 5.10 1.61 15.15
N ASP A 125 4.16 1.83 14.25
CA ASP A 125 3.00 0.97 14.07
C ASP A 125 3.36 -0.16 13.12
N ALA A 126 3.36 -1.40 13.62
CA ALA A 126 3.67 -2.65 12.91
C ALA A 126 2.64 -3.02 11.82
N THR A 127 2.21 -2.04 11.05
CA THR A 127 1.24 -2.17 9.96
C THR A 127 1.96 -2.64 8.69
N ILE A 128 1.33 -3.57 8.00
CA ILE A 128 1.70 -4.06 6.67
C ILE A 128 1.77 -2.86 5.71
N THR A 129 2.97 -2.34 5.46
CA THR A 129 3.18 -1.06 4.75
C THR A 129 3.83 -1.25 3.39
N VAL A 130 3.40 -0.42 2.43
CA VAL A 130 3.93 -0.27 1.07
C VAL A 130 4.37 1.18 0.89
N TYR A 131 5.63 1.37 0.51
CA TYR A 131 6.22 2.66 0.20
C TYR A 131 6.27 2.86 -1.32
N VAL A 132 5.74 3.99 -1.78
CA VAL A 132 5.77 4.40 -3.19
C VAL A 132 6.33 5.81 -3.28
N SER A 133 6.74 6.22 -4.48
CA SER A 133 7.17 7.60 -4.68
C SER A 133 6.00 8.57 -4.44
N ARG A 134 6.28 9.79 -3.97
CA ARG A 134 5.27 10.83 -3.79
C ARG A 134 4.39 11.01 -5.03
N LYS A 135 5.01 11.07 -6.21
CA LYS A 135 4.30 11.13 -7.49
C LYS A 135 3.31 9.97 -7.68
N ALA A 136 3.75 8.73 -7.44
CA ALA A 136 2.87 7.56 -7.57
C ALA A 136 1.75 7.56 -6.53
N PHE A 137 2.03 8.04 -5.31
CA PHE A 137 1.01 8.21 -4.27
C PHE A 137 -0.06 9.23 -4.68
N GLU A 138 0.34 10.36 -5.26
CA GLU A 138 -0.58 11.39 -5.77
C GLU A 138 -1.45 10.84 -6.91
N GLU A 139 -0.85 10.13 -7.88
CA GLU A 139 -1.58 9.48 -8.98
C GLU A 139 -2.62 8.45 -8.46
N LEU A 140 -2.25 7.66 -7.45
CA LEU A 140 -3.14 6.72 -6.77
C LEU A 140 -4.29 7.44 -6.07
N SER A 141 -3.95 8.40 -5.19
CA SER A 141 -4.89 9.08 -4.27
C SER A 141 -5.80 10.12 -4.93
N GLY A 142 -5.52 10.54 -6.16
CA GLY A 142 -6.37 11.52 -6.86
C GLY A 142 -5.84 12.94 -6.95
N GLY A 143 -4.53 13.14 -6.75
CA GLY A 143 -3.86 14.38 -7.14
C GLY A 143 -4.03 14.63 -8.65
N ALA A 144 -4.41 15.86 -9.00
CA ALA A 144 -4.48 16.30 -10.38
C ALA A 144 -3.08 16.27 -11.04
N PRO A 145 -2.98 16.05 -12.37
CA PRO A 145 -1.71 16.08 -13.10
C PRO A 145 -1.01 17.44 -13.07
#